data_AF-A0A5C7FNL7-F1
#
_entry.id   AF-A0A5C7FNL7-F1
#
_cell.length_a   1.000
_cell.length_b   1.000
_cell.length_c   1.000
_cell.angle_alpha   90.00
_cell.angle_beta   90.00
_cell.angle_gamma   90.00
#
_symmetry.space_group_name_H-M   'P 1'
#
loop_
_entity.id
_entity.type
_entity.pdbx_description
1 polymer ?
#
loop_
_entity_poly.entity_id
_entity_poly.type
_entity_poly.pdbx_seq_one_letter_code
_entity_poly.pdbx_strand_id
1 'polypeptide(L)'
;MTNNTYELYVLTQTPLHIGGEQEKHWDKGFDYFEEGIDNGPTTIWKVNERKVIERIGLDYYVQALEKGPAGFKEVLRQRGLRKYPDYCGKVGEIEGSGMQLHRMIAEGKTGFPYLPGTSLKGGIRSALFKAFGGSIAQNNDRDVFGQFANSIMRFVQVSDVYFDHPGKLYNSRVYNGHLDRRSERWEGRWKYRSGSGNNENDFQNDGFATTLQTVPPGQVGKLRLRLRSSDLAQYRQAAKEEQRKIDQGISRQNKRTIRSVPAKATQLLTTPSPLEYFFTALYEYTSEYLQREIDFFTELEGDKSDLILKELKRLQAVNSANSPLLRLGYGSGFHAVTGDYQVENHLSTLSIPLKFKKKRRGEEIIEEKRMKSRRLAFDWDEQKEDYRFYLLGFIQLLTPEAAAPHLKRQQKERQQKQATIINKPVTQEVSSAKLPAGTSTPDAKPKLVQKTVKQLKRGVKVLAIVKNTRGNKVIVAPQLEGHNNTNLEISYPAGVATGKIVEITVMLQGKKIIAQRGLKIIK
;
A
#
# COMPACT_ATOMS: atom_id res chain seq x y z
N MET A 1 -9.48 -39.67 18.03
CA MET A 1 -8.98 -38.31 17.73
C MET A 1 -9.57 -37.89 16.39
N THR A 2 -10.37 -36.83 16.34
CA THR A 2 -11.08 -36.37 15.14
C THR A 2 -10.32 -35.26 14.43
N ASN A 3 -10.28 -35.31 13.10
CA ASN A 3 -9.78 -34.18 12.31
C ASN A 3 -10.82 -33.07 12.32
N ASN A 4 -10.47 -31.93 12.91
CA ASN A 4 -11.39 -30.81 13.01
C ASN A 4 -11.17 -29.87 11.82
N THR A 5 -12.20 -29.69 11.00
CA THR A 5 -12.22 -28.71 9.91
C THR A 5 -13.13 -27.57 10.31
N TYR A 6 -12.60 -26.35 10.30
CA TYR A 6 -13.33 -25.13 10.63
C TYR A 6 -13.49 -24.30 9.37
N GLU A 7 -14.72 -23.84 9.13
CA GLU A 7 -15.02 -22.81 8.15
C GLU A 7 -14.99 -21.46 8.85
N LEU A 8 -14.00 -20.65 8.48
CA LEU A 8 -13.76 -19.32 9.03
C LEU A 8 -13.83 -18.28 7.91
N TYR A 9 -13.76 -17.03 8.30
CA TYR A 9 -13.66 -15.91 7.38
C TYR A 9 -12.48 -15.03 7.76
N VAL A 10 -11.92 -14.36 6.75
CA VAL A 10 -10.89 -13.34 6.92
C VAL A 10 -11.49 -12.00 6.54
N LEU A 11 -11.44 -11.05 7.47
CA LEU A 11 -11.79 -9.65 7.25
C LEU A 11 -10.52 -8.80 7.21
N THR A 12 -10.31 -8.04 6.14
CA THR A 12 -9.19 -7.09 6.06
C THR A 12 -9.47 -5.86 6.94
N GLN A 13 -8.64 -5.60 7.93
CA GLN A 13 -8.79 -4.44 8.83
C GLN A 13 -7.97 -3.24 8.38
N THR A 14 -6.83 -3.51 7.72
CA THR A 14 -6.01 -2.50 7.04
C THR A 14 -5.70 -2.97 5.61
N PRO A 15 -5.16 -2.10 4.73
CA PRO A 15 -4.79 -2.51 3.39
C PRO A 15 -3.81 -3.70 3.44
N LEU A 16 -4.18 -4.79 2.77
CA LEU A 16 -3.42 -6.03 2.76
C LEU A 16 -2.67 -6.16 1.44
N HIS A 17 -1.35 -6.28 1.50
CA HIS A 17 -0.50 -6.55 0.34
C HIS A 17 0.35 -7.78 0.61
N ILE A 18 0.18 -8.82 -0.21
CA ILE A 18 1.11 -9.96 -0.27
C ILE A 18 1.90 -9.83 -1.56
N GLY A 19 3.21 -9.58 -1.44
CA GLY A 19 4.07 -9.31 -2.58
C GLY A 19 4.07 -10.46 -3.59
N GLY A 20 3.94 -10.11 -4.87
CA GLY A 20 4.34 -10.99 -5.97
C GLY A 20 5.86 -10.98 -6.16
N GLU A 21 6.35 -11.84 -7.05
CA GLU A 21 7.75 -11.82 -7.51
C GLU A 21 8.11 -10.43 -8.07
N GLN A 22 9.39 -10.04 -7.96
CA GLN A 22 9.84 -8.70 -8.38
C GLN A 22 9.56 -8.45 -9.86
N GLU A 23 9.66 -9.47 -10.73
CA GLU A 23 9.32 -9.34 -12.16
C GLU A 23 7.85 -8.99 -12.44
N LYS A 24 6.97 -9.06 -11.43
CA LYS A 24 5.55 -8.72 -11.57
C LYS A 24 5.25 -7.28 -11.13
N HIS A 25 6.24 -6.53 -10.69
CA HIS A 25 6.07 -5.10 -10.38
C HIS A 25 5.93 -4.30 -11.68
N TRP A 26 5.21 -3.19 -11.61
CA TRP A 26 5.04 -2.32 -12.75
C TRP A 26 6.04 -1.18 -12.71
N ASP A 27 6.70 -0.98 -13.85
CA ASP A 27 7.64 0.09 -14.07
C ASP A 27 6.96 1.32 -14.68
N LYS A 28 7.19 2.45 -14.03
CA LYS A 28 6.62 3.73 -14.42
C LYS A 28 7.13 4.16 -15.79
N GLY A 29 6.20 4.48 -16.66
CA GLY A 29 6.45 4.92 -18.04
C GLY A 29 6.61 3.78 -19.05
N PHE A 30 6.53 2.51 -18.62
CA PHE A 30 6.39 1.36 -19.51
C PHE A 30 5.05 0.66 -19.28
N ASP A 31 4.84 0.14 -18.06
CA ASP A 31 3.63 -0.61 -17.72
C ASP A 31 2.46 0.31 -17.37
N TYR A 32 2.76 1.48 -16.81
CA TYR A 32 1.76 2.44 -16.39
C TYR A 32 2.23 3.89 -16.51
N PHE A 33 1.26 4.79 -16.59
CA PHE A 33 1.44 6.23 -16.55
C PHE A 33 0.67 6.85 -15.39
N GLU A 34 1.17 7.99 -14.92
CA GLU A 34 0.52 8.82 -13.92
C GLU A 34 -0.04 10.08 -14.59
N GLU A 35 -1.25 10.46 -14.17
CA GLU A 35 -1.90 11.72 -14.51
C GLU A 35 -2.39 12.36 -13.21
N GLY A 36 -1.61 13.30 -12.69
CA GLY A 36 -1.91 14.02 -11.45
C GLY A 36 -2.54 15.38 -11.71
N ILE A 37 -3.26 15.86 -10.69
CA ILE A 37 -3.64 17.26 -10.52
C ILE A 37 -2.72 17.83 -9.43
N ASP A 38 -2.24 19.06 -9.58
CA ASP A 38 -1.45 19.71 -8.54
C ASP A 38 -2.22 19.71 -7.20
N ASN A 39 -1.67 19.07 -6.18
CA ASN A 39 -2.28 18.87 -4.86
C ASN A 39 -3.58 18.05 -4.85
N GLY A 40 -3.81 17.22 -5.87
CA GLY A 40 -4.96 16.30 -5.95
C GLY A 40 -4.55 14.84 -6.16
N PRO A 41 -5.52 13.93 -6.31
CA PRO A 41 -5.24 12.53 -6.55
C PRO A 41 -4.57 12.33 -7.91
N THR A 42 -3.60 11.42 -7.94
CA THR A 42 -2.94 10.96 -9.15
C THR A 42 -3.65 9.75 -9.71
N THR A 43 -4.17 9.86 -10.92
CA THR A 43 -4.76 8.73 -11.65
C THR A 43 -3.66 7.84 -12.23
N ILE A 44 -3.82 6.54 -12.05
CA ILE A 44 -2.93 5.50 -12.56
C ILE A 44 -3.56 4.83 -13.77
N TRP A 45 -2.86 4.90 -14.90
CA TRP A 45 -3.27 4.38 -16.20
C TRP A 45 -2.36 3.21 -16.60
N LYS A 46 -2.86 1.99 -16.64
CA LYS A 46 -2.10 0.81 -17.09
C LYS A 46 -2.12 0.73 -18.61
N VAL A 47 -0.95 0.56 -19.22
CA VAL A 47 -0.82 0.35 -20.66
C VAL A 47 -1.50 -0.95 -21.08
N ASN A 48 -2.31 -0.87 -22.14
CA ASN A 48 -2.82 -2.04 -22.83
C ASN A 48 -1.90 -2.34 -24.01
N GLU A 49 -0.89 -3.16 -23.77
CA GLU A 49 0.15 -3.49 -24.76
C GLU A 49 -0.44 -3.98 -26.08
N ARG A 50 -1.46 -4.84 -26.01
CA ARG A 50 -2.15 -5.35 -27.20
C ARG A 50 -2.74 -4.21 -28.04
N LYS A 51 -3.47 -3.28 -27.42
CA LYS A 51 -4.02 -2.11 -28.14
C LYS A 51 -2.92 -1.22 -28.71
N VAL A 52 -1.82 -1.05 -27.98
CA VAL A 52 -0.68 -0.26 -28.46
C VAL A 52 -0.06 -0.93 -29.70
N ILE A 53 0.25 -2.23 -29.62
CA ILE A 53 0.86 -3.01 -30.70
C ILE A 53 -0.06 -3.04 -31.93
N GLU A 54 -1.36 -3.27 -31.74
CA GLU A 54 -2.36 -3.23 -32.82
C GLU A 54 -2.40 -1.86 -33.52
N ARG A 55 -2.13 -0.78 -32.78
CA ARG A 55 -2.19 0.60 -33.31
C ARG A 55 -0.91 1.05 -33.99
N ILE A 56 0.25 0.75 -33.42
CA ILE A 56 1.54 1.29 -33.89
C ILE A 56 2.43 0.25 -34.59
N GLY A 57 2.12 -1.03 -34.46
CA GLY A 57 2.94 -2.15 -34.94
C GLY A 57 3.98 -2.62 -33.92
N LEU A 58 4.34 -3.91 -33.97
CA LEU A 58 5.27 -4.54 -33.03
C LEU A 58 6.68 -3.93 -33.10
N ASP A 59 7.22 -3.70 -34.31
CA ASP A 59 8.58 -3.18 -34.49
C ASP A 59 8.74 -1.79 -33.84
N TYR A 60 7.73 -0.93 -34.02
CA TYR A 60 7.73 0.40 -33.41
C TYR A 60 7.53 0.35 -31.90
N TYR A 61 6.76 -0.61 -31.40
CA TYR A 61 6.63 -0.84 -29.97
C TYR A 61 7.97 -1.23 -29.35
N VAL A 62 8.71 -2.18 -29.96
CA VAL A 62 10.05 -2.59 -29.51
C VAL A 62 11.03 -1.41 -29.55
N GLN A 63 11.10 -0.68 -30.66
CA GLN A 63 11.93 0.53 -30.77
C GLN A 63 11.56 1.61 -29.73
N ALA A 64 10.29 1.70 -29.35
CA ALA A 64 9.83 2.64 -28.34
C ALA A 64 10.32 2.24 -26.94
N LEU A 65 10.33 0.94 -26.62
CA LEU A 65 10.87 0.42 -25.36
C LEU A 65 12.38 0.65 -25.24
N GLU A 66 13.13 0.46 -26.33
CA GLU A 66 14.59 0.71 -26.37
C GLU A 66 14.97 2.16 -26.03
N LYS A 67 14.09 3.12 -26.33
CA LYS A 67 14.30 4.54 -26.03
C LYS A 67 14.04 4.91 -24.56
N GLY A 68 13.67 3.96 -23.72
CA GLY A 68 13.36 4.19 -22.31
C GLY A 68 11.98 4.82 -22.08
N PRO A 69 11.60 5.08 -20.81
CA PRO A 69 10.25 5.52 -20.45
C PRO A 69 9.79 6.83 -21.12
N ALA A 70 10.69 7.81 -21.21
CA ALA A 70 10.39 9.10 -21.84
C ALA A 70 10.24 8.96 -23.36
N GLY A 71 11.09 8.15 -23.99
CA GLY A 71 11.03 7.87 -25.42
C GLY A 71 9.79 7.06 -25.79
N PHE A 72 9.41 6.09 -24.97
CA PHE A 72 8.20 5.30 -25.15
C PHE A 72 6.97 6.20 -25.22
N LYS A 73 6.80 7.09 -24.23
CA LYS A 73 5.68 8.06 -24.20
C LYS A 73 5.66 8.98 -25.43
N GLU A 74 6.83 9.44 -25.89
CA GLU A 74 6.93 10.31 -27.07
C GLU A 74 6.54 9.57 -28.36
N VAL A 75 6.95 8.31 -28.53
CA VAL A 75 6.56 7.50 -29.71
C VAL A 75 5.04 7.30 -29.76
N LEU A 76 4.41 7.00 -28.62
CA LEU A 76 2.94 6.89 -28.55
C LEU A 76 2.27 8.20 -28.99
N ARG A 77 2.76 9.34 -28.48
CA ARG A 77 2.25 10.67 -28.85
C ARG A 77 2.38 10.97 -30.35
N GLN A 78 3.54 10.67 -30.94
CA GLN A 78 3.82 10.88 -32.36
C GLN A 78 2.92 10.03 -33.26
N ARG A 79 2.52 8.85 -32.80
CA ARG A 79 1.64 7.92 -33.51
C ARG A 79 0.14 8.16 -33.24
N GLY A 80 -0.20 9.31 -32.66
CA GLY A 80 -1.59 9.74 -32.47
C GLY A 80 -2.26 9.17 -31.21
N LEU A 81 -1.55 8.41 -30.38
CA LEU A 81 -1.99 7.98 -29.05
C LEU A 81 -1.68 9.10 -28.04
N ARG A 82 -2.46 10.18 -28.11
CA ARG A 82 -2.21 11.41 -27.34
C ARG A 82 -2.86 11.40 -25.96
N LYS A 83 -3.94 10.65 -25.77
CA LYS A 83 -4.66 10.57 -24.51
C LYS A 83 -4.55 9.16 -23.94
N TYR A 84 -4.32 9.05 -22.63
CA TYR A 84 -4.21 7.74 -21.98
C TYR A 84 -5.42 6.82 -22.19
N PRO A 85 -6.69 7.29 -22.14
CA PRO A 85 -7.84 6.42 -22.40
C PRO A 85 -7.82 5.67 -23.74
N ASP A 86 -7.08 6.18 -24.74
CA ASP A 86 -7.02 5.57 -26.07
C ASP A 86 -6.28 4.22 -26.05
N TYR A 87 -5.33 4.05 -25.14
CA TYR A 87 -4.41 2.89 -25.10
C TYR A 87 -4.10 2.37 -23.70
N CYS A 88 -4.66 2.98 -22.66
CA CYS A 88 -4.53 2.56 -21.26
C CYS A 88 -5.90 2.25 -20.64
N GLY A 89 -5.91 1.37 -19.65
CA GLY A 89 -7.02 1.19 -18.72
C GLY A 89 -6.77 1.94 -17.42
N LYS A 90 -7.76 2.69 -16.92
CA LYS A 90 -7.70 3.28 -15.58
C LYS A 90 -7.67 2.17 -14.53
N VAL A 91 -6.66 2.20 -13.65
CA VAL A 91 -6.49 1.21 -12.57
C VAL A 91 -7.06 1.73 -11.26
N GLY A 92 -6.81 3.00 -10.97
CA GLY A 92 -7.21 3.62 -9.71
C GLY A 92 -6.56 4.98 -9.54
N GLU A 93 -6.73 5.53 -8.35
CA GLU A 93 -6.16 6.81 -7.93
C GLU A 93 -5.32 6.60 -6.68
N ILE A 94 -4.29 7.41 -6.52
CA ILE A 94 -3.37 7.42 -5.37
C ILE A 94 -3.13 8.85 -4.91
N GLU A 95 -2.82 9.03 -3.63
CA GLU A 95 -2.40 10.33 -3.09
C GLU A 95 -0.91 10.59 -3.36
N GLY A 96 -0.61 11.70 -4.03
CA GLY A 96 0.77 12.06 -4.40
C GLY A 96 1.32 11.21 -5.56
N SER A 97 2.60 10.84 -5.50
CA SER A 97 3.25 10.03 -6.54
C SER A 97 4.07 8.89 -5.95
N GLY A 98 4.12 7.77 -6.66
CA GLY A 98 4.93 6.61 -6.30
C GLY A 98 6.16 6.48 -7.17
N MET A 99 7.22 5.89 -6.62
CA MET A 99 8.40 5.52 -7.41
C MET A 99 8.17 4.26 -8.25
N GLN A 100 7.49 3.27 -7.66
CA GLN A 100 7.20 1.96 -8.25
C GLN A 100 5.84 1.49 -7.77
N LEU A 101 5.16 0.68 -8.60
CA LEU A 101 3.91 0.04 -8.24
C LEU A 101 4.12 -1.46 -8.05
N HIS A 102 4.03 -1.88 -6.79
CA HIS A 102 4.12 -3.29 -6.42
C HIS A 102 2.75 -3.93 -6.55
N ARG A 103 2.69 -5.01 -7.32
CA ARG A 103 1.47 -5.80 -7.48
C ARG A 103 1.32 -6.85 -6.40
N MET A 104 0.09 -7.03 -5.97
CA MET A 104 -0.28 -8.16 -5.13
C MET A 104 -0.44 -9.41 -5.99
N ILE A 105 -0.14 -10.57 -5.41
CA ILE A 105 -0.42 -11.85 -6.05
C ILE A 105 -1.91 -11.96 -6.38
N ALA A 106 -2.23 -12.39 -7.61
CA ALA A 106 -3.57 -12.41 -8.14
C ALA A 106 -3.93 -13.80 -8.69
N GLU A 107 -5.23 -14.11 -8.66
CA GLU A 107 -5.77 -15.34 -9.23
C GLU A 107 -5.74 -15.29 -10.76
N GLY A 108 -5.40 -16.40 -11.42
CA GLY A 108 -5.31 -16.45 -12.88
C GLY A 108 -6.63 -16.24 -13.63
N LYS A 109 -7.79 -16.55 -13.03
CA LYS A 109 -9.10 -16.44 -13.70
C LYS A 109 -9.67 -15.03 -13.69
N THR A 110 -9.75 -14.43 -12.50
CA THR A 110 -10.36 -13.11 -12.30
C THR A 110 -9.34 -11.98 -12.40
N GLY A 111 -8.05 -12.29 -12.21
CA GLY A 111 -7.02 -11.28 -12.00
C GLY A 111 -7.12 -10.55 -10.66
N PHE A 112 -8.01 -10.99 -9.76
CA PHE A 112 -8.20 -10.35 -8.47
C PHE A 112 -7.14 -10.79 -7.46
N PRO A 113 -6.69 -9.88 -6.57
CA PRO A 113 -5.79 -10.24 -5.49
C PRO A 113 -6.39 -11.29 -4.57
N TYR A 114 -5.55 -12.21 -4.09
CA TYR A 114 -5.92 -13.21 -3.09
C TYR A 114 -4.83 -13.32 -2.01
N LEU A 115 -5.19 -13.88 -0.87
CA LEU A 115 -4.26 -14.16 0.22
C LEU A 115 -3.87 -15.65 0.17
N PRO A 116 -2.61 -15.98 -0.15
CA PRO A 116 -2.13 -17.36 -0.11
C PRO A 116 -2.16 -17.93 1.30
N GLY A 117 -2.61 -19.18 1.42
CA GLY A 117 -2.65 -19.94 2.66
C GLY A 117 -1.26 -20.13 3.26
N THR A 118 -0.20 -20.13 2.45
CA THR A 118 1.20 -20.17 2.90
C THR A 118 1.61 -18.89 3.65
N SER A 119 1.24 -17.71 3.16
CA SER A 119 1.49 -16.43 3.84
C SER A 119 0.71 -16.34 5.15
N LEU A 120 -0.56 -16.73 5.12
CA LEU A 120 -1.41 -16.79 6.33
C LEU A 120 -0.86 -17.76 7.36
N LYS A 121 -0.45 -18.96 6.93
CA LYS A 121 0.20 -19.97 7.78
C LYS A 121 1.52 -19.47 8.36
N GLY A 122 2.26 -18.63 7.65
CA GLY A 122 3.47 -17.96 8.14
C GLY A 122 3.18 -17.07 9.34
N GLY A 123 2.17 -16.19 9.26
CA GLY A 123 1.80 -15.36 10.43
C GLY A 123 1.23 -16.17 11.59
N ILE A 124 0.42 -17.18 11.29
CA ILE A 124 -0.07 -18.13 12.31
C ILE A 124 1.10 -18.81 13.02
N ARG A 125 2.13 -19.24 12.28
CA ARG A 125 3.34 -19.83 12.85
C ARG A 125 4.00 -18.86 13.83
N SER A 126 4.19 -17.59 13.47
CA SER A 126 4.82 -16.61 14.37
C SER A 126 4.06 -16.46 15.70
N ALA A 127 2.73 -16.39 15.65
CA ALA A 127 1.91 -16.31 16.86
C ALA A 127 1.99 -17.59 17.71
N LEU A 128 1.85 -18.75 17.08
CA LEU A 128 1.94 -20.04 17.77
C LEU A 128 3.34 -20.30 18.36
N PHE A 129 4.40 -19.78 17.74
CA PHE A 129 5.77 -19.93 18.26
C PHE A 129 5.87 -19.39 19.68
N LYS A 130 5.32 -18.18 19.90
CA LYS A 130 5.29 -17.54 21.21
C LYS A 130 4.39 -18.28 22.19
N ALA A 131 3.17 -18.64 21.77
CA ALA A 131 2.23 -19.40 22.61
C ALA A 131 2.80 -20.76 23.08
N PHE A 132 3.64 -21.39 22.26
CA PHE A 132 4.31 -22.64 22.62
C PHE A 132 5.56 -22.46 23.50
N GLY A 133 5.87 -21.24 23.92
CA GLY A 133 6.98 -20.91 24.81
C GLY A 133 8.29 -20.59 24.09
N GLY A 134 8.25 -20.32 22.78
CA GLY A 134 9.40 -19.80 22.05
C GLY A 134 9.86 -18.48 22.66
N SER A 135 11.17 -18.33 22.90
CA SER A 135 11.75 -17.16 23.56
C SER A 135 13.07 -16.73 22.93
N ILE A 136 13.54 -15.54 23.31
CA ILE A 136 14.81 -14.92 22.89
C ILE A 136 15.99 -15.88 23.09
N ALA A 137 15.97 -16.67 24.18
CA ALA A 137 17.04 -17.60 24.53
C ALA A 137 17.01 -18.89 23.67
N GLN A 138 15.84 -19.27 23.16
CA GLN A 138 15.64 -20.49 22.38
C GLN A 138 15.65 -20.16 20.88
N ASN A 139 16.85 -19.95 20.34
CA ASN A 139 17.08 -19.54 18.95
C ASN A 139 16.75 -20.60 17.88
N ASN A 140 15.96 -21.63 18.19
CA ASN A 140 15.73 -22.72 17.25
C ASN A 140 14.23 -23.02 17.11
N ASP A 141 13.66 -22.52 16.01
CA ASP A 141 12.32 -22.86 15.50
C ASP A 141 12.04 -24.38 15.52
N ARG A 142 13.10 -25.20 15.35
CA ARG A 142 13.02 -26.66 15.44
C ARG A 142 12.72 -27.19 16.83
N ASP A 143 13.10 -26.46 17.88
CA ASP A 143 12.86 -26.87 19.26
C ASP A 143 11.39 -26.66 19.65
N VAL A 144 10.75 -25.63 19.08
CA VAL A 144 9.34 -25.30 19.34
C VAL A 144 8.40 -26.09 18.43
N PHE A 145 8.72 -26.19 17.14
CA PHE A 145 7.81 -26.80 16.18
C PHE A 145 8.20 -28.22 15.77
N GLY A 146 9.40 -28.68 16.08
CA GLY A 146 9.98 -29.88 15.49
C GLY A 146 10.65 -29.62 14.13
N GLN A 147 11.30 -30.65 13.58
CA GLN A 147 11.95 -30.56 12.26
C GLN A 147 10.93 -30.54 11.12
N PHE A 148 11.37 -30.25 9.89
CA PHE A 148 10.46 -30.20 8.74
C PHE A 148 9.63 -31.48 8.54
N ALA A 149 10.25 -32.66 8.62
CA ALA A 149 9.57 -33.95 8.54
C ALA A 149 8.50 -34.12 9.63
N ASN A 150 8.74 -33.45 10.75
CA ASN A 150 8.18 -33.72 12.05
C ASN A 150 7.56 -32.46 12.68
N SER A 151 7.14 -31.52 11.85
CA SER A 151 6.70 -30.22 12.35
C SER A 151 5.25 -30.29 12.78
N ILE A 152 4.91 -29.80 13.98
CA ILE A 152 3.50 -29.65 14.41
C ILE A 152 2.70 -28.82 13.40
N MET A 153 3.34 -27.90 12.68
CA MET A 153 2.69 -27.10 11.63
C MET A 153 2.20 -27.95 10.45
N ARG A 154 2.57 -29.23 10.32
CA ARG A 154 1.96 -30.15 9.33
C ARG A 154 0.51 -30.46 9.65
N PHE A 155 0.14 -30.44 10.93
CA PHE A 155 -1.24 -30.68 11.38
C PHE A 155 -2.12 -29.43 11.29
N VAL A 156 -1.54 -28.26 10.98
CA VAL A 156 -2.26 -27.01 10.74
C VAL A 156 -2.30 -26.77 9.23
N GLN A 157 -3.46 -26.98 8.61
CA GLN A 157 -3.67 -26.70 7.18
C GLN A 157 -4.56 -25.48 7.01
N VAL A 158 -4.16 -24.60 6.11
CA VAL A 158 -4.79 -23.29 5.88
C VAL A 158 -5.02 -23.19 4.38
N SER A 159 -6.27 -22.95 3.96
CA SER A 159 -6.57 -22.72 2.55
C SER A 159 -6.15 -21.32 2.10
N ASP A 160 -6.07 -21.14 0.78
CA ASP A 160 -6.07 -19.81 0.18
C ASP A 160 -7.39 -19.08 0.49
N VAL A 161 -7.33 -17.75 0.46
CA VAL A 161 -8.47 -16.87 0.71
C VAL A 161 -8.64 -15.93 -0.47
N TYR A 162 -9.80 -16.00 -1.12
CA TYR A 162 -10.13 -15.19 -2.29
C TYR A 162 -11.06 -14.04 -1.89
N PHE A 163 -10.83 -12.87 -2.48
CA PHE A 163 -11.63 -11.68 -2.28
C PHE A 163 -12.33 -11.30 -3.57
N ASP A 164 -13.58 -10.84 -3.47
CA ASP A 164 -14.31 -10.30 -4.62
C ASP A 164 -14.04 -8.79 -4.77
N HIS A 165 -12.77 -8.44 -5.00
CA HIS A 165 -12.36 -7.07 -5.20
C HIS A 165 -11.14 -7.03 -6.14
N PRO A 166 -11.09 -6.16 -7.16
CA PRO A 166 -9.95 -6.04 -8.09
C PRO A 166 -8.66 -5.46 -7.46
N GLY A 167 -8.64 -5.29 -6.13
CA GLY A 167 -7.67 -4.49 -5.39
C GLY A 167 -7.92 -2.97 -5.46
N LYS A 168 -7.27 -2.24 -4.55
CA LYS A 168 -7.20 -0.77 -4.50
C LYS A 168 -5.72 -0.38 -4.43
N LEU A 169 -5.36 0.77 -4.99
CA LEU A 169 -4.00 1.29 -4.89
C LEU A 169 -3.85 2.13 -3.63
N TYR A 170 -2.75 1.97 -2.92
CA TYR A 170 -2.37 2.80 -1.78
C TYR A 170 -0.90 3.20 -1.95
N ASN A 171 -0.60 4.48 -1.69
CA ASN A 171 0.78 4.85 -1.46
C ASN A 171 1.20 4.48 -0.05
N SER A 172 2.48 4.12 0.08
CA SER A 172 3.09 3.81 1.36
C SER A 172 4.40 4.57 1.55
N ARG A 173 4.63 5.03 2.78
CA ARG A 173 5.84 5.72 3.20
C ARG A 173 6.46 5.06 4.41
N VAL A 174 7.73 5.39 4.65
CA VAL A 174 8.49 4.85 5.77
C VAL A 174 8.61 5.92 6.85
N TYR A 175 8.00 5.64 7.99
CA TYR A 175 8.23 6.33 9.25
C TYR A 175 9.44 5.72 9.95
N ASN A 176 10.29 6.53 10.56
CA ASN A 176 11.58 6.07 11.06
C ASN A 176 11.97 6.76 12.36
N GLY A 177 12.50 5.99 13.31
CA GLY A 177 13.19 6.55 14.45
C GLY A 177 14.47 7.28 14.01
N HIS A 178 14.62 8.53 14.41
CA HIS A 178 15.79 9.36 14.19
C HIS A 178 16.39 9.76 15.54
N LEU A 179 17.71 9.60 15.69
CA LEU A 179 18.40 10.07 16.88
C LEU A 179 18.87 11.50 16.59
N ASP A 180 18.26 12.48 17.24
CA ASP A 180 18.75 13.84 17.22
C ASP A 180 20.03 13.91 18.05
N ARG A 181 21.15 14.21 17.39
CA ARG A 181 22.47 14.27 18.03
C ARG A 181 22.62 15.45 18.99
N ARG A 182 21.77 16.46 18.91
CA ARG A 182 21.85 17.63 19.80
C ARG A 182 21.15 17.38 21.12
N SER A 183 19.96 16.78 21.07
CA SER A 183 19.18 16.44 22.27
C SER A 183 19.48 15.05 22.82
N GLU A 184 20.19 14.20 22.06
CA GLU A 184 20.39 12.77 22.33
C GLU A 184 19.08 11.98 22.48
N ARG A 185 17.98 12.52 21.94
CA ARG A 185 16.66 11.89 21.98
C ARG A 185 16.30 11.26 20.65
N TRP A 186 15.57 10.16 20.74
CA TRP A 186 14.95 9.58 19.57
C TRP A 186 13.62 10.28 19.30
N GLU A 187 13.36 10.58 18.03
CA GLU A 187 12.12 11.18 17.56
C GLU A 187 11.66 10.48 16.28
N GLY A 188 10.38 10.61 15.96
CA GLY A 188 9.80 10.06 14.75
C GLY A 188 9.96 11.01 13.56
N ARG A 189 10.42 10.50 12.42
CA ARG A 189 10.54 11.27 11.18
C ARG A 189 10.13 10.48 9.94
N TRP A 190 9.71 11.19 8.89
CA TRP A 190 9.34 10.61 7.61
C TRP A 190 10.54 10.50 6.68
N LYS A 191 10.71 9.34 6.03
CA LYS A 191 11.78 9.17 5.05
C LYS A 191 11.38 9.79 3.71
N TYR A 192 12.15 10.79 3.26
CA TYR A 192 11.86 11.52 2.02
C TYR A 192 12.62 11.00 0.79
N ARG A 193 13.85 10.49 0.99
CA ARG A 193 14.69 9.91 -0.09
C ARG A 193 15.42 8.65 0.37
N SER A 194 15.92 7.87 -0.58
CA SER A 194 16.89 6.80 -0.28
C SER A 194 18.18 7.38 0.28
N GLY A 195 18.86 6.67 1.18
CA GLY A 195 20.12 7.12 1.80
C GLY A 195 19.99 7.51 3.27
N SER A 196 21.12 7.68 3.95
CA SER A 196 21.21 8.13 5.33
C SER A 196 21.03 9.64 5.44
N GLY A 197 20.29 10.11 6.45
CA GLY A 197 20.09 11.54 6.71
C GLY A 197 18.89 12.18 5.98
N ASN A 198 18.23 11.44 5.09
CA ASN A 198 17.09 11.95 4.31
C ASN A 198 15.74 11.74 5.02
N ASN A 199 15.63 12.25 6.26
CA ASN A 199 14.37 12.26 6.98
C ASN A 199 13.88 13.71 7.16
N GLU A 200 12.59 13.92 6.93
CA GLU A 200 11.88 15.18 7.14
C GLU A 200 10.97 15.05 8.36
N ASN A 201 10.74 16.18 9.02
CA ASN A 201 9.84 16.23 10.17
C ASN A 201 8.38 16.11 9.70
N ASP A 202 8.04 16.83 8.63
CA ASP A 202 6.68 16.92 8.14
C ASP A 202 6.38 15.83 7.10
N PHE A 203 5.16 15.33 7.14
CA PHE A 203 4.64 14.39 6.16
C PHE A 203 4.41 15.10 4.82
N GLN A 204 4.97 14.50 3.77
CA GLN A 204 4.68 14.85 2.38
C GLN A 204 4.07 13.62 1.68
N ASN A 205 3.11 13.84 0.79
CA ASN A 205 2.42 12.74 0.09
C ASN A 205 3.18 12.25 -1.16
N ASP A 206 4.26 12.92 -1.56
CA ASP A 206 5.12 12.59 -2.70
C ASP A 206 6.51 12.07 -2.28
N GLY A 207 7.46 11.97 -3.22
CA GLY A 207 8.85 11.57 -2.93
C GLY A 207 9.06 10.05 -2.79
N PHE A 208 9.75 9.60 -1.73
CA PHE A 208 10.08 8.18 -1.50
C PHE A 208 8.88 7.34 -1.03
N ALA A 209 7.81 7.35 -1.82
CA ALA A 209 6.63 6.53 -1.64
C ALA A 209 6.65 5.32 -2.58
N THR A 210 6.08 4.21 -2.12
CA THR A 210 5.87 3.00 -2.91
C THR A 210 4.37 2.78 -3.07
N THR A 211 3.89 2.70 -4.30
CA THR A 211 2.50 2.36 -4.59
C THR A 211 2.31 0.86 -4.47
N LEU A 212 1.27 0.45 -3.75
CA LEU A 212 0.93 -0.95 -3.51
C LEU A 212 -0.47 -1.21 -4.04
N GLN A 213 -0.63 -2.25 -4.85
CA GLN A 213 -1.95 -2.84 -5.08
C GLN A 213 -2.33 -3.69 -3.87
N THR A 214 -3.44 -3.41 -3.20
CA THR A 214 -3.83 -4.09 -1.96
C THR A 214 -5.27 -4.60 -2.03
N VAL A 215 -5.62 -5.53 -1.15
CA VAL A 215 -7.02 -5.74 -0.78
C VAL A 215 -7.38 -4.63 0.22
N PRO A 216 -8.36 -3.76 -0.08
CA PRO A 216 -8.70 -2.65 0.81
C PRO A 216 -9.33 -3.15 2.13
N PRO A 217 -9.39 -2.30 3.17
CA PRO A 217 -10.11 -2.62 4.40
C PRO A 217 -11.58 -2.95 4.15
N GLY A 218 -12.16 -3.80 5.01
CA GLY A 218 -13.57 -4.16 4.98
C GLY A 218 -13.94 -5.32 4.06
N GLN A 219 -12.98 -5.91 3.34
CA GLN A 219 -13.21 -7.04 2.46
C GLN A 219 -13.21 -8.36 3.24
N VAL A 220 -14.13 -9.25 2.88
CA VAL A 220 -14.28 -10.57 3.50
C VAL A 220 -13.96 -11.66 2.48
N GLY A 221 -13.20 -12.66 2.91
CA GLY A 221 -12.91 -13.88 2.17
C GLY A 221 -13.13 -15.13 3.03
N LYS A 222 -13.46 -16.26 2.40
CA LYS A 222 -13.64 -17.55 3.08
C LYS A 222 -12.28 -18.20 3.36
N LEU A 223 -12.16 -18.84 4.52
CA LEU A 223 -10.97 -19.56 4.97
C LEU A 223 -11.37 -20.95 5.49
N ARG A 224 -10.65 -21.98 5.07
CA ARG A 224 -10.73 -23.32 5.67
C ARG A 224 -9.48 -23.57 6.51
N LEU A 225 -9.68 -23.79 7.80
CA LEU A 225 -8.64 -24.20 8.74
C LEU A 225 -8.86 -25.68 9.11
N ARG A 226 -7.83 -26.52 8.97
CA ARG A 226 -7.88 -27.90 9.47
C ARG A 226 -6.83 -28.11 10.54
N LEU A 227 -7.25 -28.66 11.67
CA LEU A 227 -6.39 -29.09 12.77
C LEU A 227 -6.46 -30.63 12.85
N ARG A 228 -5.41 -31.30 12.37
CA ARG A 228 -5.38 -32.76 12.19
C ARG A 228 -4.86 -33.47 13.44
N SER A 229 -5.75 -33.83 14.35
CA SER A 229 -5.38 -34.56 15.57
C SER A 229 -5.20 -36.06 15.36
N SER A 230 -5.84 -36.68 14.34
CA SER A 230 -5.79 -38.13 14.11
C SER A 230 -4.37 -38.66 13.89
N ASP A 231 -3.54 -37.84 13.26
CA ASP A 231 -2.21 -38.21 12.81
C ASP A 231 -1.16 -38.04 13.94
N LEU A 232 -1.57 -37.45 15.08
CA LEU A 232 -0.68 -37.15 16.20
C LEU A 232 -0.16 -38.41 16.90
N ALA A 233 -0.99 -39.46 16.98
CA ALA A 233 -0.60 -40.73 17.61
C ALA A 233 0.49 -41.45 16.79
N GLN A 234 0.27 -41.59 15.48
CA GLN A 234 1.26 -42.14 14.54
C GLN A 234 2.55 -41.32 14.57
N TYR A 235 2.42 -40.00 14.62
CA TYR A 235 3.54 -39.09 14.72
C TYR A 235 4.36 -39.28 16.02
N ARG A 236 3.68 -39.38 17.18
CA ARG A 236 4.34 -39.67 18.46
C ARG A 236 5.05 -41.02 18.44
N GLN A 237 4.47 -42.02 17.78
CA GLN A 237 5.07 -43.33 17.63
C GLN A 237 6.32 -43.28 16.74
N ALA A 238 6.25 -42.61 15.58
CA ALA A 238 7.39 -42.42 14.70
C ALA A 238 8.54 -41.67 15.39
N ALA A 239 8.23 -40.61 16.16
CA ALA A 239 9.23 -39.88 16.92
C ALA A 239 9.91 -40.75 18.01
N LYS A 240 9.14 -41.61 18.70
CA LYS A 240 9.69 -42.56 19.69
C LYS A 240 10.58 -43.61 19.03
N GLU A 241 10.17 -44.15 17.88
CA GLU A 241 10.95 -45.17 17.16
C GLU A 241 12.27 -44.60 16.63
N GLU A 242 12.24 -43.39 16.08
CA GLU A 242 13.42 -42.69 15.56
C GLU A 242 14.37 -42.35 16.72
N GLN A 243 13.86 -41.94 17.89
CA GLN A 243 14.66 -41.78 19.10
C GLN A 243 15.31 -43.09 19.54
N ARG A 244 14.57 -44.21 19.52
CA ARG A 244 15.11 -45.54 19.84
C ARG A 244 16.26 -45.93 18.91
N LYS A 245 16.15 -45.62 17.61
CA LYS A 245 17.22 -45.87 16.62
C LYS A 245 18.48 -45.04 16.91
N ILE A 246 18.33 -43.80 17.39
CA ILE A 246 19.45 -42.97 17.85
C ILE A 246 20.09 -43.56 19.11
N ASP A 247 19.29 -43.94 20.10
CA ASP A 247 19.79 -44.47 21.38
C ASP A 247 20.55 -45.80 21.19
N GLN A 248 20.11 -46.61 20.22
CA GLN A 248 20.78 -47.85 19.81
C GLN A 248 22.01 -47.63 18.92
N GLY A 249 22.36 -46.38 18.57
CA GLY A 249 23.48 -46.05 17.69
C GLY A 249 23.30 -46.47 16.22
N ILE A 250 22.08 -46.89 15.84
CA ILE A 250 21.74 -47.35 14.48
C ILE A 250 21.66 -46.15 13.53
N SER A 251 21.22 -45.00 14.02
CA SER A 251 21.17 -43.76 13.25
C SER A 251 22.34 -42.84 13.64
N ARG A 252 23.18 -42.50 12.66
CA ARG A 252 24.23 -41.47 12.80
C ARG A 252 23.69 -40.05 12.72
N GLN A 253 22.37 -39.85 12.58
CA GLN A 253 21.81 -38.51 12.67
C GLN A 253 22.14 -37.92 14.04
N ASN A 254 22.66 -36.68 14.04
CA ASN A 254 23.06 -35.95 15.23
C ASN A 254 22.03 -36.16 16.37
N LYS A 255 22.46 -36.52 17.58
CA LYS A 255 21.57 -36.67 18.77
C LYS A 255 20.65 -35.45 19.03
N ARG A 256 20.93 -34.30 18.40
CA ARG A 256 20.10 -33.08 18.42
C ARG A 256 18.86 -33.12 17.50
N THR A 257 18.62 -34.20 16.74
CA THR A 257 17.74 -34.19 15.57
C THR A 257 16.27 -34.56 15.88
N ILE A 258 15.99 -35.29 16.96
CA ILE A 258 14.63 -35.75 17.27
C ILE A 258 14.23 -35.23 18.65
N ARG A 259 13.83 -33.96 18.72
CA ARG A 259 13.09 -33.51 19.91
C ARG A 259 11.62 -33.90 19.74
N SER A 260 11.07 -34.52 20.78
CA SER A 260 9.63 -34.74 20.89
C SER A 260 8.91 -33.40 20.72
N VAL A 261 7.73 -33.41 20.09
CA VAL A 261 6.94 -32.18 19.93
C VAL A 261 6.61 -31.64 21.32
N PRO A 262 6.82 -30.33 21.59
CA PRO A 262 6.57 -29.77 22.90
C PRO A 262 5.15 -30.05 23.39
N ALA A 263 5.00 -30.31 24.70
CA ALA A 263 3.71 -30.62 25.29
C ALA A 263 2.65 -29.55 24.98
N LYS A 264 3.03 -28.26 25.07
CA LYS A 264 2.18 -27.12 24.69
C LYS A 264 1.75 -27.14 23.22
N ALA A 265 2.63 -27.54 22.32
CA ALA A 265 2.30 -27.67 20.90
C ALA A 265 1.29 -28.80 20.65
N THR A 266 1.35 -29.89 21.43
CA THR A 266 0.34 -30.95 21.35
C THR A 266 -1.00 -30.54 21.95
N GLN A 267 -1.00 -29.64 22.94
CA GLN A 267 -2.23 -29.12 23.58
C GLN A 267 -3.18 -28.47 22.57
N LEU A 268 -2.64 -27.74 21.57
CA LEU A 268 -3.42 -27.18 20.46
C LEU A 268 -4.30 -28.23 19.77
N LEU A 269 -3.83 -29.47 19.65
CA LEU A 269 -4.52 -30.55 18.93
C LEU A 269 -5.34 -31.47 19.85
N THR A 270 -5.06 -31.48 21.15
CA THR A 270 -5.67 -32.43 22.09
C THR A 270 -6.67 -31.80 23.07
N THR A 271 -6.72 -30.47 23.14
CA THR A 271 -7.71 -29.76 23.97
C THR A 271 -9.15 -30.01 23.46
N PRO A 272 -10.17 -30.00 24.33
CA PRO A 272 -11.58 -30.12 23.91
C PRO A 272 -12.03 -29.03 22.93
N SER A 273 -11.45 -27.83 23.03
CA SER A 273 -11.75 -26.68 22.16
C SER A 273 -10.52 -26.18 21.38
N PRO A 274 -10.03 -26.90 20.35
CA PRO A 274 -8.81 -26.53 19.63
C PRO A 274 -8.87 -25.15 18.98
N LEU A 275 -10.04 -24.76 18.47
CA LEU A 275 -10.24 -23.45 17.84
C LEU A 275 -10.13 -22.31 18.85
N GLU A 276 -10.68 -22.48 20.04
CA GLU A 276 -10.61 -21.47 21.10
C GLU A 276 -9.17 -21.25 21.55
N TYR A 277 -8.43 -22.34 21.83
CA TYR A 277 -7.00 -22.26 22.15
C TYR A 277 -6.22 -21.57 21.01
N PHE A 278 -6.54 -21.92 19.76
CA PHE A 278 -5.93 -21.30 18.59
C PHE A 278 -6.19 -19.80 18.54
N PHE A 279 -7.44 -19.36 18.73
CA PHE A 279 -7.78 -17.93 18.71
C PHE A 279 -7.17 -17.16 19.87
N THR A 280 -7.17 -17.71 21.08
CA THR A 280 -6.52 -17.10 22.25
C THR A 280 -5.03 -16.87 21.99
N ALA A 281 -4.33 -17.87 21.45
CA ALA A 281 -2.91 -17.73 21.10
C ALA A 281 -2.64 -16.60 20.10
N LEU A 282 -3.52 -16.42 19.10
CA LEU A 282 -3.40 -15.32 18.14
C LEU A 282 -3.74 -13.96 18.78
N TYR A 283 -4.79 -13.91 19.60
CA TYR A 283 -5.24 -12.71 20.30
C TYR A 283 -4.14 -12.17 21.23
N GLU A 284 -3.58 -13.01 22.10
CA GLU A 284 -2.52 -12.64 23.03
C GLU A 284 -1.29 -12.11 22.30
N TYR A 285 -0.82 -12.86 21.29
CA TYR A 285 0.31 -12.47 20.46
C TYR A 285 0.09 -11.08 19.84
N THR A 286 -1.04 -10.87 19.18
CA THR A 286 -1.30 -9.60 18.48
C THR A 286 -1.60 -8.45 19.44
N SER A 287 -2.20 -8.71 20.61
CA SER A 287 -2.41 -7.70 21.65
C SER A 287 -1.10 -7.14 22.19
N GLU A 288 -0.16 -8.03 22.53
CA GLU A 288 1.18 -7.62 22.94
C GLU A 288 1.91 -6.87 21.83
N TYR A 289 1.80 -7.36 20.59
CA TYR A 289 2.39 -6.69 19.42
C TYR A 289 1.86 -5.27 19.24
N LEU A 290 0.54 -5.08 19.29
CA LEU A 290 -0.10 -3.78 19.14
C LEU A 290 0.30 -2.84 20.26
N GLN A 291 0.40 -3.32 21.49
CA GLN A 291 0.86 -2.50 22.61
C GLN A 291 2.28 -1.99 22.37
N ARG A 292 3.21 -2.85 21.93
CA ARG A 292 4.59 -2.46 21.61
C ARG A 292 4.67 -1.44 20.47
N GLU A 293 3.80 -1.53 19.47
CA GLU A 293 3.70 -0.52 18.42
C GLU A 293 3.13 0.80 18.96
N ILE A 294 2.12 0.76 19.84
CA ILE A 294 1.58 1.96 20.51
C ILE A 294 2.68 2.64 21.32
N ASP A 295 3.44 1.88 22.11
CA ASP A 295 4.55 2.40 22.91
C ASP A 295 5.63 3.00 22.00
N PHE A 296 5.94 2.34 20.88
CA PHE A 296 6.90 2.84 19.89
C PHE A 296 6.49 4.21 19.31
N PHE A 297 5.25 4.37 18.88
CA PHE A 297 4.77 5.64 18.31
C PHE A 297 4.46 6.70 19.37
N THR A 298 4.30 6.31 20.63
CA THR A 298 4.15 7.24 21.76
C THR A 298 5.51 7.83 22.13
N GLU A 299 6.55 7.00 22.22
CA GLU A 299 7.91 7.44 22.55
C GLU A 299 8.54 8.22 21.39
N LEU A 300 8.36 7.73 20.15
CA LEU A 300 8.87 8.38 18.95
C LEU A 300 7.84 9.32 18.35
N GLU A 301 7.39 10.31 19.11
CA GLU A 301 6.46 11.30 18.59
C GLU A 301 7.07 12.07 17.41
N GLY A 302 6.21 12.46 16.47
CA GLY A 302 6.54 13.16 15.23
C GLY A 302 5.28 13.49 14.44
N ASP A 303 5.41 14.12 13.26
CA ASP A 303 4.25 14.52 12.48
C ASP A 303 3.33 13.32 12.13
N LYS A 304 2.02 13.53 12.30
CA LYS A 304 0.93 12.55 12.11
C LYS A 304 0.96 11.31 13.02
N SER A 305 1.76 11.31 14.08
CA SER A 305 1.83 10.18 15.02
C SER A 305 0.52 9.95 15.77
N ASP A 306 -0.22 11.00 16.05
CA ASP A 306 -1.55 10.98 16.65
C ASP A 306 -2.56 10.18 15.80
N LEU A 307 -2.54 10.36 14.47
CA LEU A 307 -3.39 9.63 13.54
C LEU A 307 -3.02 8.15 13.46
N ILE A 308 -1.72 7.85 13.52
CA ILE A 308 -1.21 6.47 13.55
C ILE A 308 -1.64 5.79 14.86
N LEU A 309 -1.46 6.46 16.00
CA LEU A 309 -1.87 5.98 17.32
C LEU A 309 -3.38 5.75 17.40
N LYS A 310 -4.18 6.63 16.78
CA LYS A 310 -5.64 6.46 16.68
C LYS A 310 -6.00 5.18 15.93
N GLU A 311 -5.35 4.90 14.81
CA GLU A 311 -5.60 3.65 14.06
C GLU A 311 -5.13 2.41 14.84
N LEU A 312 -3.97 2.47 15.52
CA LEU A 312 -3.49 1.37 16.37
C LEU A 312 -4.45 1.06 17.53
N LYS A 313 -4.97 2.09 18.21
CA LYS A 313 -5.98 1.92 19.28
C LYS A 313 -7.28 1.36 18.73
N ARG A 314 -7.70 1.74 17.52
CA ARG A 314 -8.84 1.13 16.84
C ARG A 314 -8.61 -0.37 16.58
N LEU A 315 -7.41 -0.74 16.12
CA LEU A 315 -7.04 -2.14 15.89
C LEU A 315 -7.03 -2.93 17.21
N GLN A 316 -6.48 -2.36 18.28
CA GLN A 316 -6.50 -2.96 19.62
C GLN A 316 -7.94 -3.21 20.09
N ALA A 317 -8.85 -2.25 19.89
CA ALA A 317 -10.25 -2.37 20.30
C ALA A 317 -11.04 -3.46 19.54
N VAL A 318 -10.68 -3.77 18.30
CA VAL A 318 -11.33 -4.85 17.53
C VAL A 318 -10.66 -6.20 17.72
N ASN A 319 -9.46 -6.26 18.30
CA ASN A 319 -8.79 -7.53 18.61
C ASN A 319 -9.50 -8.19 19.79
N SER A 320 -10.01 -9.41 19.59
CA SER A 320 -10.68 -10.16 20.66
C SER A 320 -10.34 -11.64 20.58
N ALA A 321 -10.51 -12.37 21.69
CA ALA A 321 -10.31 -13.81 21.73
C ALA A 321 -11.26 -14.60 20.80
N ASN A 322 -12.39 -14.02 20.40
CA ASN A 322 -13.33 -14.66 19.46
C ASN A 322 -13.11 -14.22 18.01
N SER A 323 -12.36 -13.15 17.82
CA SER A 323 -12.08 -12.54 16.51
C SER A 323 -10.67 -11.96 16.47
N PRO A 324 -9.64 -12.81 16.58
CA PRO A 324 -8.27 -12.33 16.77
C PRO A 324 -7.76 -11.67 15.49
N LEU A 325 -6.93 -10.64 15.70
CA LEU A 325 -6.15 -10.03 14.65
C LEU A 325 -4.88 -10.82 14.36
N LEU A 326 -4.41 -10.70 13.14
CA LEU A 326 -3.11 -11.17 12.71
C LEU A 326 -2.52 -10.19 11.69
N ARG A 327 -1.22 -9.89 11.84
CA ARG A 327 -0.49 -9.04 10.89
C ARG A 327 0.28 -9.87 9.89
N LEU A 328 0.13 -9.60 8.60
CA LEU A 328 0.68 -10.38 7.50
C LEU A 328 1.29 -9.48 6.41
N GLY A 329 2.06 -10.10 5.52
CA GLY A 329 2.39 -9.49 4.23
C GLY A 329 3.46 -8.40 4.28
N TYR A 330 3.46 -7.59 3.23
CA TYR A 330 4.40 -6.50 3.03
C TYR A 330 4.15 -5.37 4.03
N GLY A 331 5.23 -4.80 4.55
CA GLY A 331 5.17 -3.74 5.56
C GLY A 331 5.00 -4.25 6.99
N SER A 332 4.80 -5.56 7.21
CA SER A 332 4.82 -6.18 8.54
C SER A 332 6.18 -6.00 9.23
N GLY A 333 7.26 -5.97 8.45
CA GLY A 333 8.60 -5.61 8.91
C GLY A 333 9.25 -6.69 9.77
N PHE A 334 10.41 -6.36 10.35
CA PHE A 334 11.17 -7.32 11.17
C PHE A 334 10.37 -7.79 12.37
N HIS A 335 9.77 -6.86 13.13
CA HIS A 335 9.10 -7.16 14.38
C HIS A 335 7.94 -8.14 14.16
N ALA A 336 7.02 -7.91 13.23
CA ALA A 336 5.88 -8.82 13.03
C ALA A 336 6.22 -10.22 12.48
N VAL A 337 7.40 -10.44 11.89
CA VAL A 337 7.75 -11.72 11.27
C VAL A 337 8.69 -12.54 12.13
N THR A 338 9.83 -11.96 12.52
CA THR A 338 10.97 -12.68 13.11
C THR A 338 11.47 -12.02 14.40
N GLY A 339 11.23 -10.72 14.54
CA GLY A 339 11.84 -9.90 15.58
C GLY A 339 11.11 -9.90 16.91
N ASP A 340 9.79 -10.05 16.90
CA ASP A 340 8.98 -9.80 18.10
C ASP A 340 9.30 -10.76 19.26
N TYR A 341 9.84 -11.93 18.96
CA TYR A 341 10.31 -12.89 19.97
C TYR A 341 11.82 -12.80 20.22
N GLN A 342 12.58 -12.00 19.48
CA GLN A 342 14.01 -11.75 19.67
C GLN A 342 14.27 -10.53 20.56
N VAL A 343 13.28 -9.67 20.73
CA VAL A 343 13.39 -8.44 21.51
C VAL A 343 12.21 -8.31 22.45
N GLU A 344 12.47 -7.81 23.66
CA GLU A 344 11.44 -7.63 24.68
C GLU A 344 10.48 -6.48 24.33
N ASN A 345 11.01 -5.40 23.76
CA ASN A 345 10.29 -4.22 23.31
C ASN A 345 10.83 -3.77 21.95
N HIS A 346 10.00 -3.20 21.09
CA HIS A 346 10.41 -2.62 19.81
C HIS A 346 11.39 -1.44 19.99
N LEU A 347 11.28 -0.70 21.10
CA LEU A 347 12.19 0.40 21.45
C LEU A 347 13.61 -0.05 21.80
N SER A 348 13.80 -1.27 22.32
CA SER A 348 15.13 -1.72 22.75
C SER A 348 16.13 -1.79 21.60
N THR A 349 15.65 -2.07 20.38
CA THR A 349 16.46 -2.07 19.16
C THR A 349 16.98 -0.69 18.74
N LEU A 350 16.42 0.38 19.32
CA LEU A 350 16.89 1.74 19.12
C LEU A 350 18.16 2.02 19.90
N SER A 351 18.34 1.43 21.08
CA SER A 351 19.55 1.61 21.89
C SER A 351 20.59 0.53 21.60
N ILE A 352 20.17 -0.73 21.50
CA ILE A 352 21.04 -1.88 21.30
C ILE A 352 20.80 -2.46 19.89
N PRO A 353 21.70 -2.22 18.92
CA PRO A 353 21.52 -2.75 17.58
C PRO A 353 21.67 -4.27 17.57
N LEU A 354 20.89 -4.94 16.72
CA LEU A 354 21.03 -6.37 16.50
C LEU A 354 22.25 -6.64 15.63
N LYS A 355 23.06 -7.63 16.02
CA LYS A 355 24.28 -8.04 15.32
C LYS A 355 23.96 -9.18 14.36
N PHE A 356 24.15 -8.92 13.06
CA PHE A 356 23.98 -9.92 12.01
C PHE A 356 25.34 -10.31 11.43
N LYS A 357 25.64 -11.61 11.44
CA LYS A 357 26.82 -12.15 10.78
C LYS A 357 26.57 -12.22 9.27
N LYS A 358 27.41 -11.55 8.48
CA LYS A 358 27.36 -11.57 7.02
C LYS A 358 28.71 -11.99 6.48
N LYS A 359 28.74 -13.01 5.62
CA LYS A 359 29.95 -13.37 4.88
C LYS A 359 30.09 -12.50 3.63
N ARG A 360 31.20 -11.78 3.48
CA ARG A 360 31.56 -11.04 2.26
C ARG A 360 32.99 -11.40 1.90
N ARG A 361 33.19 -11.95 0.69
CA ARG A 361 34.52 -12.37 0.17
C ARG A 361 35.31 -13.29 1.13
N GLY A 362 34.61 -14.18 1.84
CA GLY A 362 35.23 -15.11 2.78
C GLY A 362 35.40 -14.58 4.21
N GLU A 363 35.29 -13.27 4.44
CA GLU A 363 35.36 -12.66 5.77
C GLU A 363 33.98 -12.56 6.42
N GLU A 364 33.94 -12.79 7.74
CA GLU A 364 32.75 -12.61 8.57
C GLU A 364 32.68 -11.16 9.07
N ILE A 365 31.72 -10.40 8.54
CA ILE A 365 31.44 -9.03 8.95
C ILE A 365 30.23 -9.05 9.87
N ILE A 366 30.32 -8.36 11.01
CA ILE A 366 29.19 -8.13 11.91
C ILE A 366 28.51 -6.83 11.48
N GLU A 367 27.30 -6.93 10.93
CA GLU A 367 26.46 -5.81 10.56
C GLU A 367 25.49 -5.49 11.71
N GLU A 368 25.55 -4.26 12.23
CA GLU A 368 24.64 -3.79 13.27
C GLU A 368 23.41 -3.13 12.65
N LYS A 369 22.21 -3.64 12.96
CA LYS A 369 20.94 -3.09 12.46
C LYS A 369 20.00 -2.72 13.58
N ARG A 370 19.48 -1.49 13.50
CA ARG A 370 18.38 -0.99 14.34
C ARG A 370 17.05 -1.20 13.61
N MET A 371 16.03 -1.71 14.30
CA MET A 371 14.75 -2.10 13.72
C MET A 371 13.71 -0.99 13.90
N LYS A 372 14.08 0.19 13.41
CA LYS A 372 13.50 1.48 13.72
C LYS A 372 12.51 2.04 12.68
N SER A 373 12.30 1.31 11.59
CA SER A 373 11.46 1.76 10.48
C SER A 373 10.09 1.06 10.50
N ARG A 374 9.05 1.79 10.16
CA ARG A 374 7.67 1.31 9.98
C ARG A 374 7.17 1.78 8.61
N ARG A 375 6.62 0.86 7.83
CA ARG A 375 5.98 1.21 6.56
C ARG A 375 4.49 1.36 6.77
N LEU A 376 3.96 2.51 6.40
CA LEU A 376 2.57 2.89 6.57
C LEU A 376 1.97 3.18 5.21
N ALA A 377 0.80 2.62 4.92
CA ALA A 377 -0.02 3.09 3.82
C ALA A 377 -0.80 4.34 4.25
N PHE A 378 -1.15 5.18 3.29
CA PHE A 378 -2.00 6.34 3.54
C PHE A 378 -2.99 6.58 2.40
N ASP A 379 -4.13 7.16 2.74
CA ASP A 379 -5.09 7.75 1.80
C ASP A 379 -5.68 9.04 2.39
N TRP A 380 -6.28 9.88 1.53
CA TRP A 380 -6.99 11.08 1.95
C TRP A 380 -8.41 10.73 2.36
N ASP A 381 -8.82 11.17 3.55
CA ASP A 381 -10.20 11.03 4.04
C ASP A 381 -10.96 12.32 3.76
N GLU A 382 -11.71 12.33 2.66
CA GLU A 382 -12.50 13.50 2.23
C GLU A 382 -13.45 14.01 3.31
N GLN A 383 -13.96 13.14 4.19
CA GLN A 383 -14.92 13.54 5.22
C GLN A 383 -14.24 14.26 6.38
N LYS A 384 -12.97 13.95 6.65
CA LYS A 384 -12.20 14.55 7.74
C LYS A 384 -11.25 15.64 7.27
N GLU A 385 -11.11 15.81 5.96
CA GLU A 385 -10.13 16.70 5.34
C GLU A 385 -8.70 16.48 5.88
N ASP A 386 -8.33 15.22 6.13
CA ASP A 386 -6.99 14.84 6.59
C ASP A 386 -6.60 13.46 6.05
N TYR A 387 -5.33 13.11 6.21
CA TYR A 387 -4.82 11.79 5.88
C TYR A 387 -5.31 10.73 6.87
N ARG A 388 -5.44 9.52 6.38
CA ARG A 388 -5.57 8.32 7.19
C ARG A 388 -4.35 7.44 6.98
N PHE A 389 -3.74 7.02 8.08
CA PHE A 389 -2.57 6.14 8.06
C PHE A 389 -2.94 4.73 8.49
N TYR A 390 -2.32 3.73 7.86
CA TYR A 390 -2.53 2.33 8.15
C TYR A 390 -1.19 1.62 8.32
N LEU A 391 -1.05 0.87 9.42
CA LEU A 391 -0.09 -0.22 9.45
C LEU A 391 -0.61 -1.32 8.52
N LEU A 392 0.16 -1.65 7.49
CA LEU A 392 -0.23 -2.62 6.48
C LEU A 392 -0.44 -4.03 7.07
N GLY A 393 -1.43 -4.73 6.49
CA GLY A 393 -1.55 -6.18 6.58
C GLY A 393 -2.25 -6.75 7.81
N PHE A 394 -3.03 -5.97 8.56
CA PHE A 394 -3.87 -6.51 9.61
C PHE A 394 -5.14 -7.13 9.03
N ILE A 395 -5.34 -8.40 9.35
CA ILE A 395 -6.57 -9.14 9.08
C ILE A 395 -7.19 -9.61 10.39
N GLN A 396 -8.47 -9.93 10.35
CA GLN A 396 -9.21 -10.50 11.45
C GLN A 396 -9.77 -11.86 11.05
N LEU A 397 -9.59 -12.87 11.90
CA LEU A 397 -10.25 -14.17 11.73
C LEU A 397 -11.63 -14.11 12.38
N LEU A 398 -12.64 -14.61 11.69
CA LEU A 398 -14.04 -14.57 12.13
C LEU A 398 -14.67 -15.97 12.03
N THR A 399 -15.51 -16.31 13.01
CA THR A 399 -16.47 -17.40 12.87
C THR A 399 -17.56 -17.02 11.87
N PRO A 400 -18.36 -17.98 11.35
CA PRO A 400 -19.48 -17.67 10.46
C PRO A 400 -20.46 -16.63 11.03
N GLU A 401 -20.74 -16.69 12.33
CA GLU A 401 -21.66 -15.79 13.03
C GLU A 401 -21.10 -14.37 13.04
N ALA A 402 -19.82 -14.21 13.40
CA ALA A 402 -19.15 -12.92 13.44
C ALA A 402 -18.97 -12.31 12.03
N ALA A 403 -18.85 -13.14 10.99
CA ALA A 403 -18.71 -12.69 9.61
C ALA A 403 -20.02 -12.23 8.96
N ALA A 404 -21.17 -12.69 9.45
CA ALA A 404 -22.47 -12.47 8.82
C ALA A 404 -22.80 -10.98 8.54
N PRO A 405 -22.58 -10.02 9.47
CA PRO A 405 -22.84 -8.61 9.21
C PRO A 405 -21.98 -8.04 8.07
N HIS A 406 -20.72 -8.45 8.00
CA HIS A 406 -19.78 -7.98 6.97
C HIS A 406 -20.11 -8.55 5.59
N LEU A 407 -20.53 -9.82 5.54
CA LEU A 407 -20.99 -10.46 4.30
C LEU A 407 -22.24 -9.76 3.76
N LYS A 408 -23.22 -9.45 4.62
CA LYS A 408 -24.42 -8.68 4.24
C LYS A 408 -24.07 -7.31 3.68
N ARG A 409 -23.13 -6.59 4.32
CA ARG A 409 -22.65 -5.29 3.83
C ARG A 409 -22.00 -5.43 2.45
N GLN A 410 -21.09 -6.39 2.28
CA GLN A 410 -20.41 -6.62 1.00
C GLN A 410 -21.39 -6.99 -0.12
N GLN A 411 -22.42 -7.80 0.17
CA GLN A 411 -23.48 -8.13 -0.79
C GLN A 411 -24.28 -6.90 -1.21
N LYS A 412 -24.65 -6.03 -0.26
CA LYS A 412 -25.36 -4.78 -0.53
C LYS A 412 -24.53 -3.85 -1.42
N GLU A 413 -23.24 -3.69 -1.13
CA GLU A 413 -22.32 -2.91 -1.97
C GLU A 413 -22.22 -3.45 -3.39
N ARG A 414 -22.21 -4.79 -3.57
CA ARG A 414 -22.21 -5.42 -4.90
C ARG A 414 -23.51 -5.13 -5.66
N GLN A 415 -24.65 -5.30 -5.01
CA GLN A 415 -25.96 -5.01 -5.62
C GLN A 415 -26.06 -3.54 -6.06
N GLN A 416 -25.57 -2.62 -5.23
CA GLN A 416 -25.52 -1.19 -5.58
C GLN A 416 -24.60 -0.92 -6.78
N LYS A 417 -23.40 -1.51 -6.82
CA LYS A 417 -22.48 -1.37 -7.96
C LYS A 417 -23.08 -1.93 -9.25
N GLN A 418 -23.73 -3.09 -9.19
CA GLN A 418 -24.41 -3.70 -10.34
C GLN A 418 -25.57 -2.83 -10.85
N ALA A 419 -26.39 -2.29 -9.93
CA ALA A 419 -27.47 -1.38 -10.29
C ALA A 419 -26.95 -0.10 -10.98
N THR A 420 -25.83 0.48 -10.51
CA THR A 420 -25.20 1.64 -11.15
C THR A 420 -24.65 1.33 -12.54
N ILE A 421 -24.16 0.11 -12.78
CA ILE A 421 -23.69 -0.31 -14.10
C ILE A 421 -24.86 -0.48 -15.07
N ILE A 422 -25.95 -1.10 -14.64
CA ILE A 422 -27.16 -1.31 -15.47
C ILE A 422 -27.84 0.02 -15.82
N ASN A 423 -27.86 0.97 -14.88
CA ASN A 423 -28.53 2.26 -15.05
C ASN A 423 -27.65 3.34 -15.70
N LYS A 424 -26.39 3.07 -16.03
CA LYS A 424 -25.61 4.02 -16.85
C LYS A 424 -26.19 4.00 -18.26
N PRO A 425 -26.81 5.10 -18.74
CA PRO A 425 -27.32 5.14 -20.09
C PRO A 425 -26.18 4.81 -21.04
N VAL A 426 -26.37 3.79 -21.87
CA VAL A 426 -25.44 3.46 -22.95
C VAL A 426 -25.53 4.63 -23.92
N THR A 427 -24.70 5.65 -23.71
CA THR A 427 -24.47 6.68 -24.72
C THR A 427 -23.83 5.94 -25.89
N GLN A 428 -24.64 5.61 -26.90
CA GLN A 428 -24.18 5.01 -28.15
C GLN A 428 -23.34 6.03 -28.91
N GLU A 429 -22.11 6.23 -28.48
CA GLU A 429 -21.07 6.87 -29.27
C GLU A 429 -20.23 5.77 -29.93
N VAL A 430 -20.76 5.07 -30.94
CA VAL A 430 -20.06 4.72 -32.19
C VAL A 430 -21.09 4.24 -33.22
N SER A 431 -21.41 5.05 -34.22
CA SER A 431 -21.11 4.80 -35.64
C SER A 431 -22.03 5.63 -36.55
N SER A 432 -21.39 6.41 -37.44
CA SER A 432 -21.93 7.21 -38.55
C SER A 432 -21.67 8.73 -38.48
N ALA A 433 -20.50 9.16 -38.01
CA ALA A 433 -20.01 10.51 -38.33
C ALA A 433 -19.43 10.53 -39.76
N LYS A 434 -20.31 10.68 -40.76
CA LYS A 434 -19.97 11.49 -41.94
C LYS A 434 -19.75 12.92 -41.43
N LEU A 435 -18.59 13.50 -41.72
CA LEU A 435 -18.26 14.90 -41.43
C LEU A 435 -19.43 15.83 -41.85
N PRO A 436 -20.11 16.52 -40.92
CA PRO A 436 -20.97 17.63 -41.27
C PRO A 436 -20.11 18.90 -41.36
N ALA A 437 -20.30 19.64 -42.46
CA ALA A 437 -19.86 21.01 -42.57
C ALA A 437 -20.43 21.83 -41.40
N GLY A 438 -19.59 22.72 -40.87
CA GLY A 438 -19.81 23.36 -39.59
C GLY A 438 -21.04 24.24 -39.49
N THR A 439 -21.65 24.20 -38.30
CA THR A 439 -22.39 25.30 -37.71
C THR A 439 -22.17 25.23 -36.20
N SER A 440 -21.37 26.15 -35.68
CA SER A 440 -21.12 26.31 -34.25
C SER A 440 -22.29 27.05 -33.59
N THR A 441 -23.02 26.39 -32.69
CA THR A 441 -23.80 27.08 -31.65
C THR A 441 -22.89 27.43 -30.48
N PRO A 442 -22.96 28.67 -29.95
CA PRO A 442 -22.07 29.12 -28.89
C PRO A 442 -22.55 28.66 -27.52
N ASP A 443 -21.71 27.87 -26.83
CA ASP A 443 -21.89 27.56 -25.41
C ASP A 443 -21.86 28.82 -24.55
N ALA A 444 -22.77 28.87 -23.59
CA ALA A 444 -22.97 29.95 -22.65
C ALA A 444 -21.68 30.24 -21.86
N LYS A 445 -21.00 31.33 -22.23
CA LYS A 445 -19.83 31.83 -21.51
C LYS A 445 -20.25 32.25 -20.10
N PRO A 446 -19.51 31.84 -19.04
CA PRO A 446 -19.74 32.36 -17.70
C PRO A 446 -19.59 33.88 -17.72
N LYS A 447 -20.59 34.60 -17.19
CA LYS A 447 -20.54 36.06 -17.01
C LYS A 447 -19.44 36.40 -16.02
N LEU A 448 -18.26 36.71 -16.54
CA LEU A 448 -17.12 37.20 -15.78
C LEU A 448 -17.38 38.66 -15.39
N VAL A 449 -17.35 38.97 -14.10
CA VAL A 449 -17.52 40.34 -13.57
C VAL A 449 -16.30 41.16 -13.99
N GLN A 450 -16.49 42.10 -14.90
CA GLN A 450 -15.44 43.03 -15.35
C GLN A 450 -15.23 44.09 -14.27
N LYS A 451 -13.98 44.26 -13.81
CA LYS A 451 -13.60 45.36 -12.90
C LYS A 451 -13.17 46.58 -13.73
N THR A 452 -13.55 47.78 -13.28
CA THR A 452 -13.23 49.04 -13.97
C THR A 452 -11.84 49.58 -13.59
N VAL A 453 -11.14 50.17 -14.56
CA VAL A 453 -9.73 50.64 -14.48
C VAL A 453 -9.45 51.62 -13.32
N LYS A 454 -10.46 52.37 -12.84
CA LYS A 454 -10.30 53.43 -11.83
C LYS A 454 -9.79 52.94 -10.46
N GLN A 455 -9.73 51.63 -10.21
CA GLN A 455 -9.35 51.03 -8.93
C GLN A 455 -7.89 50.48 -8.89
N LEU A 456 -7.11 50.60 -9.96
CA LEU A 456 -5.83 49.89 -10.14
C LEU A 456 -4.58 50.49 -9.45
N LYS A 457 -4.74 51.47 -8.54
CA LYS A 457 -3.60 52.12 -7.86
C LYS A 457 -2.91 51.24 -6.81
N ARG A 458 -3.57 50.19 -6.31
CA ARG A 458 -3.03 49.19 -5.39
C ARG A 458 -3.31 47.83 -6.02
N GLY A 459 -2.28 47.04 -6.32
CA GLY A 459 -2.36 45.83 -7.14
C GLY A 459 -3.68 45.06 -7.01
N VAL A 460 -4.41 44.93 -8.12
CA VAL A 460 -5.75 44.32 -8.14
C VAL A 460 -5.65 42.94 -8.77
N LYS A 461 -6.28 41.96 -8.13
CA LYS A 461 -6.48 40.62 -8.70
C LYS A 461 -7.53 40.67 -9.81
N VAL A 462 -7.13 40.25 -11.00
CA VAL A 462 -7.97 40.14 -12.21
C VAL A 462 -7.82 38.76 -12.83
N LEU A 463 -8.86 38.32 -13.53
CA LEU A 463 -8.81 37.10 -14.31
C LEU A 463 -8.14 37.39 -15.65
N ALA A 464 -7.33 36.46 -16.14
CA ALA A 464 -6.66 36.56 -17.42
C ALA A 464 -6.71 35.21 -18.15
N ILE A 465 -6.73 35.26 -19.48
CA ILE A 465 -6.71 34.07 -20.33
C ILE A 465 -5.28 33.86 -20.82
N VAL A 466 -4.75 32.66 -20.66
CA VAL A 466 -3.42 32.31 -21.19
C VAL A 466 -3.48 32.27 -22.71
N LYS A 467 -2.70 33.12 -23.37
CA LYS A 467 -2.62 33.20 -24.83
C LYS A 467 -1.47 32.37 -25.39
N ASN A 468 -0.33 32.37 -24.70
CA ASN A 468 0.86 31.66 -25.16
C ASN A 468 1.84 31.39 -24.00
N THR A 469 2.77 30.48 -24.20
CA THR A 469 3.88 30.16 -23.28
C THR A 469 5.21 30.14 -24.03
N ARG A 470 6.24 30.78 -23.47
CA ARG A 470 7.60 30.81 -24.00
C ARG A 470 8.60 30.55 -22.88
N GLY A 471 9.05 29.30 -22.75
CA GLY A 471 9.91 28.88 -21.62
C GLY A 471 9.21 29.13 -20.28
N ASN A 472 9.90 29.79 -19.35
CA ASN A 472 9.37 30.13 -18.02
C ASN A 472 8.46 31.37 -18.01
N LYS A 473 8.00 31.84 -19.17
CA LYS A 473 7.15 33.02 -19.30
C LYS A 473 5.80 32.67 -19.92
N VAL A 474 4.73 33.16 -19.29
CA VAL A 474 3.34 32.97 -19.71
C VAL A 474 2.80 34.31 -20.18
N ILE A 475 2.28 34.34 -21.41
CA ILE A 475 1.62 35.51 -21.99
C ILE A 475 0.13 35.39 -21.74
N VAL A 476 -0.42 36.34 -20.99
CA VAL A 476 -1.83 36.35 -20.56
C VAL A 476 -2.52 37.63 -21.03
N ALA A 477 -3.82 37.52 -21.35
CA ALA A 477 -4.68 38.65 -21.68
C ALA A 477 -5.66 38.90 -20.52
N PRO A 478 -5.51 40.01 -19.76
CA PRO A 478 -6.39 40.32 -18.64
C PRO A 478 -7.81 40.61 -19.14
N GLN A 479 -8.80 40.14 -18.41
CA GLN A 479 -10.22 40.43 -18.61
C GLN A 479 -10.56 41.73 -17.87
N LEU A 480 -10.08 42.85 -18.42
CA LEU A 480 -10.26 44.18 -17.85
C LEU A 480 -10.78 45.13 -18.93
N GLU A 481 -11.85 45.86 -18.61
CA GLU A 481 -12.48 46.80 -19.53
C GLU A 481 -11.47 47.82 -20.07
N GLY A 482 -11.40 47.97 -21.40
CA GLY A 482 -10.42 48.81 -22.09
C GLY A 482 -9.02 48.19 -22.30
N HIS A 483 -8.72 47.01 -21.74
CA HIS A 483 -7.41 46.37 -21.83
C HIS A 483 -7.42 44.90 -22.26
N ASN A 484 -8.56 44.39 -22.76
CA ASN A 484 -8.73 42.99 -23.19
C ASN A 484 -7.73 42.52 -24.27
N ASN A 485 -7.12 43.44 -25.02
CA ASN A 485 -6.13 43.16 -26.07
C ASN A 485 -4.67 43.33 -25.58
N THR A 486 -4.46 43.65 -24.31
CA THR A 486 -3.12 43.85 -23.75
C THR A 486 -2.51 42.48 -23.41
N ASN A 487 -1.33 42.19 -23.95
CA ASN A 487 -0.59 40.98 -23.56
C ASN A 487 0.34 41.32 -22.40
N LEU A 488 0.16 40.64 -21.27
CA LEU A 488 1.04 40.74 -20.11
C LEU A 488 1.93 39.50 -20.04
N GLU A 489 3.20 39.70 -19.77
CA GLU A 489 4.17 38.62 -19.63
C GLU A 489 4.45 38.37 -18.14
N ILE A 490 4.27 37.13 -17.69
CA ILE A 490 4.45 36.73 -16.29
C ILE A 490 5.43 35.56 -16.24
N SER A 491 6.48 35.67 -15.42
CA SER A 491 7.33 34.51 -15.14
C SER A 491 6.58 33.49 -14.29
N TYR A 492 6.43 32.27 -14.81
CA TYR A 492 5.82 31.15 -14.13
C TYR A 492 6.56 29.84 -14.49
N PRO A 493 7.16 29.14 -13.51
CA PRO A 493 8.09 28.04 -13.76
C PRO A 493 7.43 26.75 -14.26
N ALA A 494 6.13 26.54 -14.01
CA ALA A 494 5.47 25.26 -14.30
C ALA A 494 4.86 25.16 -15.71
N GLY A 495 4.87 26.23 -16.52
CA GLY A 495 4.12 26.30 -17.77
C GLY A 495 2.59 26.28 -17.53
N VAL A 496 1.81 26.93 -18.40
CA VAL A 496 0.33 26.92 -18.29
C VAL A 496 -0.26 26.73 -19.67
N ALA A 497 -1.17 25.77 -19.84
CA ALA A 497 -1.78 25.51 -21.15
C ALA A 497 -2.54 26.73 -21.69
N THR A 498 -2.41 26.99 -23.00
CA THR A 498 -3.17 28.05 -23.69
C THR A 498 -4.69 27.84 -23.51
N GLY A 499 -5.42 28.93 -23.27
CA GLY A 499 -6.86 28.94 -23.06
C GLY A 499 -7.31 28.81 -21.60
N LYS A 500 -6.40 28.48 -20.67
CA LYS A 500 -6.71 28.42 -19.23
C LYS A 500 -7.00 29.80 -18.64
N ILE A 501 -7.86 29.83 -17.62
CA ILE A 501 -8.18 31.05 -16.87
C ILE A 501 -7.34 31.08 -15.60
N VAL A 502 -6.55 32.13 -15.46
CA VAL A 502 -5.65 32.36 -14.33
C VAL A 502 -6.02 33.66 -13.61
N GLU A 503 -5.82 33.71 -12.30
CA GLU A 503 -5.86 34.95 -11.53
C GLU A 503 -4.45 35.55 -11.46
N ILE A 504 -4.34 36.81 -11.85
CA ILE A 504 -3.10 37.59 -11.85
C ILE A 504 -3.30 38.88 -11.08
N THR A 505 -2.24 39.39 -10.45
CA THR A 505 -2.27 40.73 -9.83
C THR A 505 -1.74 41.74 -10.85
N VAL A 506 -2.49 42.81 -11.11
CA VAL A 506 -2.09 43.87 -12.05
C VAL A 506 -2.10 45.24 -11.36
N MET A 507 -1.20 46.12 -11.80
CA MET A 507 -1.15 47.51 -11.34
C MET A 507 -0.92 48.47 -12.51
N LEU A 508 -1.33 49.72 -12.36
CA LEU A 508 -1.02 50.79 -13.30
C LEU A 508 0.35 51.41 -12.98
N GLN A 509 1.24 51.43 -13.98
CA GLN A 509 2.47 52.20 -13.95
C GLN A 509 2.40 53.26 -15.07
N GLY A 510 2.01 54.48 -14.69
CA GLY A 510 1.64 55.53 -15.65
C GLY A 510 0.36 55.17 -16.41
N LYS A 511 0.41 55.16 -17.75
CA LYS A 511 -0.69 54.74 -18.63
C LYS A 511 -0.64 53.26 -19.02
N LYS A 512 0.34 52.50 -18.54
CA LYS A 512 0.54 51.08 -18.88
C LYS A 512 0.12 50.18 -17.72
N ILE A 513 -0.53 49.07 -18.04
CA ILE A 513 -0.80 47.98 -17.10
C ILE A 513 0.42 47.06 -17.08
N ILE A 514 0.87 46.73 -15.87
CA ILE A 514 1.91 45.73 -15.64
C ILE A 514 1.40 44.64 -14.70
N ALA A 515 1.89 43.41 -14.90
CA ALA A 515 1.59 42.30 -13.99
C ALA A 515 2.56 42.31 -12.81
N GLN A 516 2.02 42.32 -11.59
CA GLN A 516 2.77 42.16 -10.35
C GLN A 516 2.70 40.68 -9.96
N ARG A 517 3.85 40.08 -9.62
CA ARG A 517 4.03 38.64 -9.37
C ARG A 517 2.81 37.94 -8.72
N GLY A 518 2.45 36.78 -9.26
CA GLY A 518 1.39 35.90 -8.75
C GLY A 518 0.50 35.40 -9.87
N LEU A 519 0.58 34.10 -10.17
CA LEU A 519 -0.30 33.41 -11.09
C LEU A 519 -0.93 32.24 -10.33
N LYS A 520 -2.25 32.27 -10.16
CA LYS A 520 -3.03 31.17 -9.57
C LYS A 520 -3.95 30.60 -10.65
N ILE A 521 -3.83 29.30 -10.94
CA ILE A 521 -4.68 28.62 -11.92
C ILE A 521 -6.07 28.45 -11.30
N ILE A 522 -7.11 28.88 -12.03
CA ILE A 522 -8.50 28.81 -11.55
C ILE A 522 -9.30 27.74 -12.30
N LYS A 523 -9.17 27.67 -13.63
CA LYS A 523 -9.89 26.69 -14.48
C LYS A 523 -9.08 26.32 -15.72
#